data_AF-A0A534SC71-F1
#
_entry.id   AF-A0A534SC71-F1
#
_cell.length_a   1.000
_cell.length_b   1.000
_cell.length_c   1.000
_cell.angle_alpha   90.00
_cell.angle_beta   90.00
_cell.angle_gamma   90.00
#
_symmetry.space_group_name_H-M   'P 1'
#
loop_
_entity.id
_entity.type
_entity.pdbx_description
1 polymer ?
#
loop_
_entity_poly.entity_id
_entity_poly.type
_entity_poly.pdbx_seq_one_letter_code
_entity_poly.pdbx_strand_id
1 'polypeptide(L)'
;MAIERGEVYCWSPLLATYFGREPYRRWHKSGYVRVLMQTGAKRDPRLKDTPTLNELMQQYKTSEAGHRLAKVILTAATLGRPIGAAPGVPADRVKILRDAYAKAIADPELLADAAKQGWEVDPTKGDELQKLSKDVITQPREIIERMKWVLGRE
;
A
#
# COMPACT_ATOMS: atom_id res chain seq x y z
N MET A 1 -11.17 -18.91 -11.23
CA MET A 1 -10.50 -18.64 -9.92
C MET A 1 -11.46 -18.92 -8.77
N ALA A 2 -11.02 -18.99 -7.51
CA ALA A 2 -11.88 -19.28 -6.35
C ALA A 2 -13.11 -18.35 -6.22
N ILE A 3 -12.95 -17.07 -6.60
CA ILE A 3 -14.07 -16.11 -6.67
C ILE A 3 -15.13 -16.52 -7.70
N GLU A 4 -14.72 -16.98 -8.89
CA GLU A 4 -15.67 -17.43 -9.93
C GLU A 4 -16.42 -18.70 -9.56
N ARG A 5 -15.84 -19.51 -8.68
CA ARG A 5 -16.48 -20.72 -8.14
C ARG A 5 -17.34 -20.44 -6.91
N GLY A 6 -17.41 -19.20 -6.43
CA GLY A 6 -18.14 -18.84 -5.21
C GLY A 6 -17.48 -19.32 -3.92
N GLU A 7 -16.21 -19.74 -3.96
CA GLU A 7 -15.46 -20.19 -2.77
C GLU A 7 -14.90 -19.00 -1.95
N VAL A 8 -14.69 -17.86 -2.62
CA VAL A 8 -14.17 -16.63 -2.00
C VAL A 8 -15.10 -15.47 -2.36
N TYR A 9 -15.65 -14.81 -1.34
CA TYR A 9 -16.60 -13.70 -1.50
C TYR A 9 -15.95 -12.32 -1.40
N CYS A 10 -14.86 -12.22 -0.64
CA CYS A 10 -14.16 -10.96 -0.43
C CYS A 10 -12.66 -11.19 -0.59
N TRP A 11 -12.01 -10.24 -1.26
CA TRP A 11 -10.57 -10.23 -1.39
C TRP A 11 -10.06 -8.80 -1.50
N SER A 12 -8.87 -8.57 -0.94
CA SER A 12 -8.15 -7.29 -0.96
C SER A 12 -6.83 -7.43 -1.73
N PRO A 13 -6.84 -7.30 -3.07
CA PRO A 13 -5.62 -7.17 -3.87
C PRO A 13 -5.05 -5.75 -3.80
N LEU A 14 -3.76 -5.60 -4.10
CA LEU A 14 -3.19 -4.28 -4.41
C LEU A 14 -3.88 -3.69 -5.65
N LEU A 15 -4.10 -2.37 -5.68
CA LEU A 15 -4.76 -1.69 -6.80
C LEU A 15 -4.01 -1.88 -8.13
N ALA A 16 -2.67 -1.83 -8.11
CA ALA A 16 -1.84 -2.13 -9.28
C ALA A 16 -2.12 -3.53 -9.83
N THR A 17 -2.31 -4.52 -8.96
CA THR A 17 -2.67 -5.89 -9.35
C THR A 17 -4.11 -5.97 -9.88
N TYR A 18 -5.04 -5.25 -9.24
CA TYR A 18 -6.44 -5.23 -9.64
C TYR A 18 -6.67 -4.59 -11.01
N PHE A 19 -5.93 -3.53 -11.36
CA PHE A 19 -6.05 -2.90 -12.68
C PHE A 19 -5.06 -3.42 -13.72
N GLY A 20 -3.98 -4.09 -13.31
CA GLY A 20 -2.89 -4.49 -14.19
C GLY A 20 -3.04 -5.85 -14.88
N ARG A 21 -3.91 -6.75 -14.42
CA ARG A 21 -3.99 -8.11 -14.98
C ARG A 21 -5.39 -8.71 -15.04
N GLU A 22 -5.54 -9.73 -15.87
CA GLU A 22 -6.73 -10.59 -15.88
C GLU A 22 -6.74 -11.54 -14.67
N PRO A 23 -7.93 -11.98 -14.20
CA PRO A 23 -9.26 -11.64 -14.70
C PRO A 23 -9.86 -10.35 -14.10
N TYR A 24 -9.12 -9.60 -13.28
CA TYR A 24 -9.65 -8.42 -12.56
C TYR A 24 -10.15 -7.33 -13.51
N ARG A 25 -9.40 -7.07 -14.59
CA ARG A 25 -9.81 -6.07 -15.60
C ARG A 25 -11.15 -6.42 -16.22
N ARG A 26 -11.35 -7.68 -16.64
CA ARG A 26 -12.65 -8.16 -17.13
C ARG A 26 -13.74 -8.03 -16.06
N TRP A 27 -13.49 -8.48 -14.84
CA TRP A 27 -14.49 -8.43 -13.77
C TRP A 27 -14.91 -7.00 -13.42
N HIS A 28 -13.97 -6.07 -13.42
CA HIS A 28 -14.24 -4.65 -13.20
C HIS A 28 -15.11 -4.08 -14.33
N LYS A 29 -14.75 -4.33 -15.59
CA LYS A 29 -15.51 -3.86 -16.76
C LYS A 29 -16.91 -4.44 -16.84
N SER A 30 -17.10 -5.70 -16.45
CA SER A 30 -18.40 -6.38 -16.51
C SER A 30 -19.26 -6.15 -15.28
N GLY A 31 -18.77 -5.46 -14.24
CA GLY A 31 -19.46 -5.32 -12.95
C GLY A 31 -19.58 -6.65 -12.17
N TYR A 32 -18.77 -7.66 -12.51
CA TYR A 32 -18.80 -8.96 -11.83
C TYR A 32 -18.33 -8.87 -10.38
N VAL A 33 -17.46 -7.90 -10.08
CA VAL A 33 -17.05 -7.56 -8.72
C VAL A 33 -17.34 -6.09 -8.43
N ARG A 34 -17.60 -5.78 -7.17
CA ARG A 34 -17.75 -4.40 -6.68
C ARG A 34 -16.62 -4.07 -5.72
N VAL A 35 -15.95 -2.94 -5.95
CA VAL A 35 -14.96 -2.42 -4.99
C VAL A 35 -15.71 -1.68 -3.88
N LEU A 36 -15.55 -2.15 -2.64
CA LEU A 36 -16.28 -1.62 -1.48
C LEU A 36 -15.52 -0.49 -0.77
N MET A 37 -14.19 -0.57 -0.74
CA MET A 37 -13.34 0.35 0.00
C MET A 37 -11.91 0.33 -0.57
N GLN A 38 -11.22 1.46 -0.45
CA GLN A 38 -9.79 1.61 -0.75
C GLN A 38 -8.97 1.76 0.54
N THR A 39 -7.79 1.16 0.59
CA THR A 39 -6.88 1.28 1.75
C THR A 39 -5.75 2.29 1.53
N GLY A 40 -5.70 2.93 0.37
CA GLY A 40 -4.77 4.01 0.07
C GLY A 40 -5.01 5.25 0.93
N ALA A 41 -3.96 6.05 1.12
CA ALA A 41 -4.06 7.33 1.86
C ALA A 41 -4.98 8.35 1.15
N LYS A 42 -5.12 8.22 -0.18
CA LYS A 42 -5.98 9.03 -1.04
C LYS A 42 -6.79 8.10 -1.95
N ARG A 43 -7.92 8.59 -2.48
CA ARG A 43 -8.70 7.87 -3.48
C ARG A 43 -7.88 7.71 -4.77
N ASP A 44 -7.92 6.53 -5.38
CA ASP A 44 -7.40 6.30 -6.72
C ASP A 44 -8.33 6.98 -7.75
N PRO A 45 -7.81 7.72 -8.75
CA PRO A 45 -8.61 8.36 -9.78
C PRO A 45 -9.50 7.39 -10.59
N ARG A 46 -9.20 6.09 -10.60
CA ARG A 46 -10.00 5.04 -11.25
C ARG A 46 -11.17 4.57 -10.40
N LEU A 47 -11.20 4.91 -9.11
CA LEU A 47 -12.20 4.50 -8.12
C LEU A 47 -12.77 5.70 -7.36
N LYS A 48 -13.15 6.76 -8.08
CA LYS A 48 -13.58 8.04 -7.47
C LYS A 48 -14.79 7.88 -6.55
N ASP A 49 -15.69 6.95 -6.86
CA ASP A 49 -16.94 6.72 -6.12
C ASP A 49 -16.77 5.75 -4.94
N THR A 50 -15.60 5.11 -4.81
CA THR A 50 -15.31 4.18 -3.72
C THR A 50 -14.61 4.92 -2.58
N PRO A 51 -15.14 4.88 -1.34
CA PRO A 51 -14.52 5.56 -0.22
C PRO A 51 -13.20 4.90 0.22
N THR A 52 -12.35 5.66 0.88
CA THR A 52 -11.18 5.12 1.59
C THR A 52 -11.57 4.61 2.98
N LEU A 53 -10.76 3.71 3.55
CA LEU A 53 -10.93 3.28 4.94
C LEU A 53 -10.89 4.48 5.89
N ASN A 54 -10.05 5.48 5.63
CA ASN A 54 -9.95 6.68 6.48
C ASN A 54 -11.25 7.49 6.47
N GLU A 55 -11.88 7.68 5.32
CA GLU A 55 -13.17 8.36 5.22
C GLU A 55 -14.27 7.59 5.96
N LEU A 56 -14.29 6.26 5.81
CA LEU A 56 -15.22 5.40 6.55
C LEU A 56 -14.98 5.48 8.06
N MET A 57 -13.72 5.39 8.51
CA MET A 57 -13.39 5.49 9.94
C MET A 57 -13.81 6.83 10.53
N GLN A 58 -13.66 7.93 9.77
CA GLN A 58 -14.16 9.25 10.16
C GLN A 58 -15.70 9.28 10.22
N GLN A 59 -16.37 8.79 9.19
CA GLN A 59 -17.84 8.73 9.12
C GLN A 59 -18.44 7.95 10.30
N TYR A 60 -17.83 6.82 10.66
CA TYR A 60 -18.29 5.95 11.74
C TYR A 60 -17.65 6.27 13.10
N LYS A 61 -16.92 7.38 13.23
CA LYS A 61 -16.31 7.86 14.49
C LYS A 61 -15.46 6.78 15.17
N THR A 62 -14.61 6.11 14.40
CA THR A 62 -13.68 5.10 14.91
C THR A 62 -12.73 5.72 15.94
N SER A 63 -12.44 4.99 17.02
CA SER A 63 -11.54 5.49 18.06
C SER A 63 -10.12 5.72 17.53
N GLU A 64 -9.37 6.59 18.19
CA GLU A 64 -7.97 6.86 17.82
C GLU A 64 -7.12 5.58 17.82
N ALA A 65 -7.35 4.70 18.79
CA ALA A 65 -6.70 3.38 18.83
C ALA A 65 -7.03 2.53 17.60
N GLY A 66 -8.27 2.57 17.11
CA GLY A 66 -8.67 1.92 15.86
C GLY A 66 -7.96 2.51 14.64
N HIS A 67 -7.86 3.84 14.56
CA HIS A 67 -7.10 4.53 13.52
C HIS A 67 -5.61 4.14 13.51
N ARG A 68 -4.98 4.09 14.69
CA ARG A 68 -3.56 3.69 14.82
C ARG A 68 -3.36 2.23 14.42
N LEU A 69 -4.22 1.32 14.86
CA LEU A 69 -4.16 -0.10 14.46
C LEU A 69 -4.32 -0.27 12.95
N ALA A 70 -5.31 0.40 12.34
CA ALA A 70 -5.51 0.39 10.90
C ALA A 70 -4.28 0.95 10.16
N LYS A 71 -3.68 2.05 10.64
CA LYS A 71 -2.45 2.61 10.08
C LYS A 71 -1.32 1.58 10.11
N VAL A 72 -1.11 0.85 11.21
CA VAL A 72 -0.06 -0.17 11.32
C VAL A 72 -0.27 -1.30 10.31
N ILE A 73 -1.48 -1.86 10.26
CA ILE A 73 -1.84 -2.96 9.35
C ILE A 73 -1.64 -2.53 7.89
N LEU A 74 -2.15 -1.35 7.54
CA LEU A 74 -2.13 -0.88 6.16
C LEU A 74 -0.76 -0.35 5.73
N THR A 75 0.02 0.25 6.63
CA THR A 75 1.31 0.81 6.23
C THR A 75 2.26 -0.28 5.76
N ALA A 76 2.21 -1.48 6.35
CA ALA A 76 2.95 -2.63 5.84
C ALA A 76 2.61 -2.95 4.37
N ALA A 77 1.35 -2.77 3.96
CA ALA A 77 0.92 -2.96 2.58
C ALA A 77 1.27 -1.75 1.67
N THR A 78 1.32 -0.53 2.20
CA THR A 78 1.60 0.70 1.41
C THR A 78 3.08 1.04 1.28
N LEU A 79 3.99 0.48 2.09
CA LEU A 79 5.44 0.65 1.90
C LEU A 79 5.92 0.09 0.54
N GLY A 80 5.07 -0.70 -0.13
CA GLY A 80 5.29 -1.18 -1.49
C GLY A 80 6.49 -2.12 -1.55
N ARG A 81 7.56 -1.70 -2.22
CA ARG A 81 8.79 -2.47 -2.41
C ARG A 81 9.98 -1.67 -1.86
N PRO A 82 10.11 -1.53 -0.53
CA PRO A 82 11.16 -0.72 0.07
C PRO A 82 12.53 -1.36 -0.16
N ILE A 83 13.52 -0.56 -0.53
CA ILE A 83 14.93 -0.95 -0.59
C ILE A 83 15.63 -0.36 0.63
N GLY A 84 16.22 -1.21 1.46
CA GLY A 84 16.94 -0.83 2.67
C GLY A 84 18.44 -1.12 2.56
N ALA A 85 19.24 -0.36 3.30
CA ALA A 85 20.65 -0.64 3.52
C ALA A 85 20.86 -1.21 4.93
N ALA A 86 22.01 -1.83 5.17
CA ALA A 86 22.36 -2.37 6.50
C ALA A 86 22.43 -1.26 7.58
N PRO A 87 22.23 -1.60 8.86
CA PRO A 87 22.48 -0.67 9.95
C PRO A 87 23.93 -0.15 9.94
N GLY A 88 24.13 1.11 10.31
CA GLY A 88 25.47 1.71 10.42
C GLY A 88 26.06 2.25 9.11
N VAL A 89 25.35 2.18 7.99
CA VAL A 89 25.80 2.83 6.74
C VAL A 89 25.89 4.35 6.94
N PRO A 90 27.05 4.97 6.62
CA PRO A 90 27.22 6.42 6.74
C PRO A 90 26.17 7.23 5.97
N ALA A 91 25.77 8.37 6.55
CA ALA A 91 24.67 9.19 6.04
C ALA A 91 24.92 9.74 4.62
N ASP A 92 26.17 10.06 4.30
CA ASP A 92 26.62 10.46 2.97
C ASP A 92 26.37 9.34 1.94
N ARG A 93 26.65 8.09 2.29
CA ARG A 93 26.37 6.94 1.40
C ARG A 93 24.88 6.68 1.23
N VAL A 94 24.09 6.81 2.30
CA VAL A 94 22.63 6.74 2.20
C VAL A 94 22.09 7.81 1.25
N LYS A 95 22.62 9.03 1.35
CA LYS A 95 22.25 10.13 0.45
C LYS A 95 22.57 9.80 -1.01
N ILE A 96 23.79 9.31 -1.30
CA ILE A 96 24.18 8.90 -2.66
C ILE A 96 23.22 7.85 -3.23
N LEU A 97 22.90 6.81 -2.46
CA LEU A 97 21.99 5.74 -2.90
C LEU A 97 20.58 6.26 -3.18
N ARG A 98 20.05 7.14 -2.32
CA ARG A 98 18.73 7.77 -2.51
C ARG A 98 18.71 8.65 -3.75
N ASP A 99 19.74 9.47 -3.95
CA ASP A 99 19.85 10.36 -5.11
C ASP A 99 19.98 9.55 -6.40
N ALA A 100 20.78 8.48 -6.39
CA ALA A 100 20.92 7.58 -7.55
C ALA A 100 19.61 6.88 -7.89
N TYR A 101 18.89 6.37 -6.89
CA TYR A 101 17.57 5.76 -7.09
C TYR A 101 16.55 6.75 -7.66
N ALA A 102 16.51 7.97 -7.12
CA ALA A 102 15.61 9.02 -7.58
C ALA A 102 15.89 9.42 -9.05
N LYS A 103 17.16 9.43 -9.46
CA LYS A 103 17.55 9.66 -10.86
C LYS A 103 17.14 8.50 -11.76
N ALA A 104 17.43 7.26 -11.34
CA ALA A 104 17.11 6.08 -12.14
C ALA A 104 15.60 5.93 -12.37
N ILE A 105 14.78 6.15 -11.35
CA ILE A 105 13.32 5.97 -11.46
C ILE A 105 12.63 7.12 -12.22
N ALA A 106 13.34 8.24 -12.41
CA ALA A 106 12.90 9.35 -13.25
C ALA A 106 13.45 9.27 -14.69
N ASP A 107 14.22 8.22 -15.02
CA ASP A 107 14.80 8.03 -16.33
C ASP A 107 13.70 7.78 -17.38
N PRO A 108 13.62 8.57 -18.47
CA PRO A 108 12.60 8.42 -19.50
C PRO A 108 12.61 7.05 -20.19
N GLU A 109 13.76 6.42 -20.35
CA GLU A 109 13.87 5.09 -20.96
C GLU A 109 13.28 4.02 -20.03
N LEU A 110 13.57 4.11 -18.73
CA LEU A 110 12.97 3.23 -17.72
C LEU A 110 11.46 3.41 -17.68
N LEU A 111 10.96 4.65 -17.70
CA LEU A 111 9.53 4.94 -17.68
C LEU A 111 8.82 4.42 -18.95
N ALA A 112 9.47 4.55 -20.11
CA ALA A 112 8.94 4.01 -21.36
C ALA A 112 8.85 2.48 -21.34
N ASP A 113 9.86 1.80 -20.81
CA ASP A 113 9.87 0.34 -20.70
C ASP A 113 8.88 -0.17 -19.64
N ALA A 114 8.78 0.51 -18.50
CA ALA A 114 7.76 0.22 -17.49
C ALA A 114 6.34 0.35 -18.09
N ALA A 115 6.10 1.40 -18.88
CA ALA A 115 4.82 1.60 -19.57
C ALA A 115 4.51 0.48 -20.57
N LYS A 116 5.49 0.00 -21.35
CA LYS A 116 5.31 -1.15 -22.26
C LYS A 116 4.89 -2.42 -21.53
N GLN A 117 5.40 -2.63 -20.32
CA GLN A 117 5.05 -3.76 -19.46
C GLN A 117 3.76 -3.54 -18.66
N GLY A 118 3.14 -2.36 -18.75
CA GLY A 118 1.97 -1.98 -17.95
C GLY A 118 2.28 -1.83 -16.46
N TRP A 119 3.53 -1.52 -16.10
CA TRP A 119 3.96 -1.32 -14.72
C TRP A 119 3.75 0.13 -14.29
N GLU A 120 3.09 0.32 -13.16
CA GLU A 120 2.92 1.63 -12.53
C GLU A 120 4.18 1.97 -11.73
N VAL A 121 4.75 3.15 -12.03
CA VAL A 121 5.92 3.69 -11.33
C VAL A 121 5.47 4.87 -10.48
N ASP A 122 5.39 4.65 -9.16
CA ASP A 122 5.00 5.66 -8.16
C ASP A 122 5.98 5.62 -6.97
N PRO A 123 7.14 6.30 -7.07
CA PRO A 123 8.20 6.20 -6.07
C PRO A 123 7.95 7.10 -4.86
N THR A 124 8.01 6.52 -3.66
CA THR A 124 8.08 7.26 -2.40
C THR A 124 9.52 7.71 -2.12
N LYS A 125 9.71 8.96 -1.69
CA LYS A 125 11.03 9.48 -1.34
C LYS A 125 11.61 8.74 -0.14
N GLY A 126 12.93 8.51 -0.15
CA GLY A 126 13.60 7.72 0.90
C GLY A 126 13.46 8.29 2.32
N ASP A 127 13.38 9.61 2.48
CA ASP A 127 13.16 10.25 3.80
C ASP A 127 11.72 10.06 4.29
N GLU A 128 10.75 10.16 3.38
CA GLU A 128 9.35 9.91 3.68
C GLU A 128 9.12 8.44 4.03
N LEU A 129 9.74 7.53 3.27
CA LEU A 129 9.73 6.11 3.56
C LEU A 129 10.31 5.83 4.95
N GLN A 130 11.45 6.43 5.30
CA GLN A 130 12.07 6.27 6.61
C GLN A 130 11.16 6.79 7.75
N LYS A 131 10.48 7.91 7.54
CA LYS A 131 9.50 8.45 8.50
C LYS A 131 8.33 7.48 8.69
N LEU A 132 7.75 6.98 7.60
CA LEU A 132 6.66 6.00 7.64
C LEU A 132 7.09 4.71 8.35
N SER A 133 8.31 4.22 8.07
CA SER A 133 8.84 3.04 8.76
C SER A 133 8.98 3.28 10.27
N LYS A 134 9.50 4.44 10.68
CA LYS A 134 9.60 4.82 12.10
C LYS A 134 8.24 4.88 12.78
N ASP A 135 7.26 5.51 12.13
CA ASP A 135 5.89 5.58 12.64
C ASP A 135 5.31 4.18 12.89
N VAL A 136 5.58 3.19 12.03
CA VAL A 136 5.02 1.83 12.17
C VAL A 136 5.73 1.00 13.22
N ILE A 137 7.05 1.12 13.37
CA ILE A 137 7.81 0.34 14.36
C ILE A 137 7.69 0.94 15.77
N THR A 138 7.43 2.24 15.89
CA THR A 138 7.25 2.94 17.17
C THR A 138 5.76 3.05 17.51
N GLN A 139 5.14 1.93 17.84
CA GLN A 139 3.73 1.88 18.22
C GLN A 139 3.55 1.76 19.73
N PRO A 140 2.50 2.39 20.32
CA PRO A 140 2.19 2.21 21.73
C PRO A 140 1.93 0.74 22.05
N ARG A 141 2.26 0.33 23.28
CA ARG A 141 2.08 -1.05 23.74
C ARG A 141 0.65 -1.57 23.53
N GLU A 142 -0.35 -0.73 23.77
CA GLU A 142 -1.76 -1.09 23.50
C GLU A 142 -2.00 -1.53 22.05
N ILE A 143 -1.41 -0.84 21.07
CA ILE A 143 -1.57 -1.18 19.65
C ILE A 143 -0.81 -2.46 19.30
N ILE A 144 0.35 -2.67 19.91
CA ILE A 144 1.13 -3.92 19.74
C ILE A 144 0.32 -5.12 20.25
N GLU A 145 -0.31 -5.02 21.43
CA GLU A 145 -1.14 -6.11 21.96
C GLU A 145 -2.36 -6.38 21.07
N ARG A 146 -3.03 -5.34 20.56
CA ARG A 146 -4.10 -5.52 19.56
C ARG A 146 -3.60 -6.17 18.28
N MET A 147 -2.39 -5.84 17.83
CA MET A 147 -1.80 -6.45 16.63
C MET A 147 -1.47 -7.93 16.82
N LYS A 148 -1.01 -8.35 18.02
CA LYS A 148 -0.81 -9.78 18.32
C LYS A 148 -2.10 -10.56 18.18
N TRP A 149 -3.20 -10.03 18.75
CA TRP A 149 -4.52 -10.61 18.60
C TRP A 149 -4.94 -10.73 17.12
N VAL A 150 -4.74 -9.67 16.31
CA VAL A 150 -5.00 -9.69 14.86
C VAL A 150 -4.16 -10.76 14.14
N LEU A 151 -2.92 -10.99 14.57
CA LEU A 151 -2.02 -12.00 14.03
C LEU A 151 -2.29 -13.41 14.57
N GLY A 152 -3.33 -13.60 15.38
CA GLY A 152 -3.67 -14.89 15.98
C GLY A 152 -2.63 -15.37 17.01
N ARG A 153 -1.86 -14.45 17.59
CA ARG A 153 -0.95 -14.73 18.71
C ARG A 153 -1.63 -14.30 20.00
N GLU A 154 -1.83 -15.25 20.90
CA GLU A 154 -2.23 -15.01 22.29
C GLU A 154 -1.13 -14.28 23.07
#